data_AF-I3ZA71-F1
#
_entry.id   AF-I3ZA71-F1
#
_cell.length_a   1.000
_cell.length_b   1.000
_cell.length_c   1.000
_cell.angle_alpha   90.00
_cell.angle_beta   90.00
_cell.angle_gamma   90.00
#
_symmetry.space_group_name_H-M   'P 1'
#
loop_
_entity.id
_entity.type
_entity.pdbx_description
1 polymer ?
#
loop_
_entity_poly.entity_id
_entity_poly.type
_entity_poly.pdbx_seq_one_letter_code
_entity_poly.pdbx_strand_id
1 'polypeptide(L)'
;MEKEELIIKLIQQDFKHLQLLLGIQKLGFDNDSNHFLGILDIVISLLGIEEKENVLIDEIYQTYYEDGLKVLMIPITYEGEELYPLAKDSFMKLKALYERHLKSVSNAS
;
A
#
# COMPACT_ATOMS: atom_id res chain seq x y z
N MET A 1 9.46 4.79 -17.60
CA MET A 1 8.32 4.38 -16.76
C MET A 1 7.87 5.63 -16.03
N GLU A 2 6.59 5.98 -16.16
CA GLU A 2 6.02 7.12 -15.44
C GLU A 2 6.08 6.88 -13.93
N LYS A 3 6.24 7.94 -13.12
CA LYS A 3 6.38 7.86 -11.65
C LYS A 3 5.21 7.10 -11.01
N GLU A 4 4.00 7.30 -11.51
CA GLU A 4 2.80 6.61 -11.02
C GLU A 4 2.86 5.10 -11.27
N GLU A 5 3.28 4.68 -12.46
CA GLU A 5 3.45 3.27 -12.81
C GLU A 5 4.50 2.59 -11.91
N LEU A 6 5.59 3.29 -11.59
CA LEU A 6 6.58 2.79 -10.63
C LEU A 6 5.97 2.56 -9.25
N ILE A 7 5.18 3.50 -8.74
CA ILE A 7 4.51 3.38 -7.43
C ILE A 7 3.54 2.19 -7.45
N ILE A 8 2.73 2.06 -8.51
CA ILE A 8 1.78 0.94 -8.64
C ILE A 8 2.54 -0.39 -8.66
N LYS A 9 3.67 -0.47 -9.35
CA LYS A 9 4.51 -1.68 -9.39
C LYS A 9 5.14 -2.02 -8.04
N LEU A 10 5.56 -1.02 -7.26
CA LEU A 10 6.06 -1.22 -5.90
C LEU A 10 4.96 -1.80 -5.00
N ILE A 11 3.76 -1.20 -5.02
CA ILE A 11 2.60 -1.70 -4.28
C ILE A 11 2.26 -3.14 -4.71
N GLN A 12 2.29 -3.42 -6.02
CA GLN A 12 2.05 -4.77 -6.54
C GLN A 12 3.02 -5.81 -5.95
N GLN A 13 4.32 -5.49 -5.86
CA GLN A 13 5.31 -6.41 -5.30
C GLN A 13 5.13 -6.60 -3.78
N ASP A 14 4.78 -5.54 -3.06
CA ASP A 14 4.50 -5.63 -1.63
C ASP A 14 3.24 -6.47 -1.35
N PHE A 15 2.19 -6.29 -2.15
CA PHE A 15 0.98 -7.13 -2.07
C PHE A 15 1.25 -8.59 -2.40
N LYS A 16 2.16 -8.88 -3.34
CA LYS A 16 2.61 -10.24 -3.62
C LYS A 16 3.34 -10.85 -2.41
N HIS A 17 4.17 -10.06 -1.74
CA HIS A 17 4.84 -10.47 -0.52
C HIS A 17 3.83 -10.75 0.62
N LEU A 18 2.87 -9.85 0.83
CA LEU A 18 1.78 -10.06 1.78
C LEU A 18 0.94 -11.30 1.46
N GLN A 19 0.66 -11.56 0.18
CA GLN A 19 -0.07 -12.76 -0.24
C GLN A 19 0.65 -14.04 0.18
N LEU A 20 1.98 -14.06 0.09
CA LEU A 20 2.79 -15.17 0.59
C LEU A 20 2.71 -15.29 2.12
N LEU A 21 2.96 -14.20 2.85
CA LEU A 21 2.98 -14.21 4.32
C LEU A 21 1.64 -14.62 4.91
N LEU A 22 0.56 -13.95 4.49
CA LEU A 22 -0.79 -14.24 4.95
C LEU A 22 -1.25 -15.64 4.53
N GLY A 23 -0.79 -16.12 3.37
CA GLY A 23 -1.05 -17.48 2.90
C GLY A 23 -0.39 -18.54 3.78
N ILE A 24 0.86 -18.31 4.19
CA ILE A 24 1.60 -19.18 5.12
C ILE A 24 0.95 -19.17 6.52
N GLN A 25 0.57 -17.99 7.03
CA GLN A 25 -0.13 -17.87 8.31
C GLN A 25 -1.46 -18.64 8.31
N LYS A 26 -2.23 -18.59 7.22
CA LYS A 26 -3.46 -19.39 7.07
C LYS A 26 -3.25 -20.90 7.15
N LEU A 27 -2.04 -21.39 6.87
CA LEU A 27 -1.67 -22.79 7.00
C LEU A 27 -1.23 -23.18 8.42
N GLY A 28 -1.29 -22.24 9.38
CA GLY A 28 -0.91 -22.47 10.77
C GLY A 28 0.58 -22.30 11.04
N PHE A 29 1.34 -21.79 10.07
CA PHE A 29 2.73 -21.38 10.27
C PHE A 29 2.73 -19.90 10.65
N ASP A 30 2.60 -19.62 11.94
CA ASP A 30 2.77 -18.27 12.45
C ASP A 30 4.25 -18.02 12.73
N ASN A 31 4.79 -16.97 12.11
CA ASN A 31 5.96 -16.30 12.64
C ASN A 31 5.39 -15.06 13.33
N ASP A 32 5.55 -14.94 14.66
CA ASP A 32 5.10 -13.82 15.51
C ASP A 32 5.64 -12.41 15.08
N SER A 33 6.21 -12.31 13.88
CA SER A 33 6.80 -11.12 13.31
C SER A 33 5.97 -10.57 12.16
N ASN A 34 5.59 -9.31 12.32
CA ASN A 34 5.12 -8.41 11.28
C ASN A 34 6.23 -8.16 10.25
N HIS A 35 6.40 -9.10 9.31
CA HIS A 35 7.37 -8.98 8.23
C HIS A 35 6.85 -8.02 7.16
N PHE A 36 7.11 -6.72 7.33
CA PHE A 36 6.85 -5.73 6.30
C PHE A 36 8.17 -5.35 5.62
N LEU A 37 8.13 -5.19 4.29
CA LEU A 37 9.30 -4.81 3.50
C LEU A 37 9.62 -3.29 3.57
N GLY A 38 8.77 -2.49 4.24
CA GLY A 38 8.89 -1.03 4.25
C GLY A 38 8.59 -0.37 2.91
N ILE A 39 7.94 -1.08 1.97
CA ILE A 39 7.62 -0.52 0.65
C ILE A 39 6.64 0.64 0.76
N LEU A 40 5.71 0.61 1.72
CA LEU A 40 4.80 1.73 1.95
C LEU A 40 5.55 3.03 2.29
N ASP A 41 6.64 2.95 3.06
CA ASP A 41 7.45 4.14 3.41
C ASP A 41 8.08 4.75 2.15
N ILE A 42 8.53 3.90 1.22
CA ILE A 42 9.03 4.32 -0.09
C ILE A 42 7.91 4.95 -0.92
N VAL A 43 6.70 4.37 -0.90
CA VAL A 43 5.53 4.90 -1.61
C VAL A 43 5.14 6.28 -1.07
N ILE A 44 5.10 6.45 0.26
CA ILE A 44 4.83 7.74 0.93
C ILE A 44 5.86 8.79 0.51
N SER A 45 7.15 8.43 0.55
CA SER A 45 8.24 9.30 0.10
C SER A 45 8.10 9.70 -1.37
N LEU A 46 7.76 8.74 -2.24
CA LEU A 46 7.52 9.00 -3.66
C LEU A 46 6.29 9.88 -3.89
N LEU A 47 5.26 9.82 -3.05
CA LEU A 47 4.12 10.72 -3.10
C LEU A 47 4.47 12.16 -2.65
N GLY A 48 5.61 12.35 -1.99
CA GLY A 48 6.07 13.65 -1.49
C GLY A 48 5.44 14.05 -0.16
N ILE A 49 4.98 13.08 0.62
CA ILE A 49 4.36 13.27 1.93
C ILE A 49 5.46 13.45 2.98
N GLU A 50 5.38 14.50 3.79
CA GLU A 50 6.37 14.78 4.83
C GLU A 50 6.02 14.10 6.16
N GLU A 51 7.04 13.63 6.91
CA GLU A 51 6.86 12.89 8.18
C GLU A 51 6.07 13.64 9.27
N LYS A 52 5.94 14.97 9.16
CA LYS A 52 5.19 15.80 10.13
C LYS A 52 3.66 15.67 10.00
N GLU A 53 3.17 14.97 8.98
CA GLU A 53 1.75 14.82 8.67
C GLU A 53 1.12 13.59 9.35
N ASN A 54 1.31 13.43 10.67
CA ASN A 54 0.94 12.22 11.43
C ASN A 54 -0.48 11.68 11.16
N VAL A 55 -1.49 12.56 11.10
CA VAL A 55 -2.89 12.13 10.85
C VAL A 55 -3.07 11.55 9.44
N LEU A 56 -2.44 12.15 8.43
CA LEU A 56 -2.49 11.63 7.06
C LEU A 56 -1.74 10.29 6.98
N ILE A 57 -0.60 10.20 7.65
CA ILE A 57 0.22 8.99 7.69
C ILE A 57 -0.58 7.82 8.28
N ASP A 58 -1.26 8.01 9.42
CA ASP A 58 -2.10 6.99 10.04
C ASP A 58 -3.23 6.52 9.09
N GLU A 59 -3.90 7.45 8.40
CA GLU A 59 -4.93 7.13 7.40
C GLU A 59 -4.38 6.33 6.21
N ILE A 60 -3.15 6.65 5.77
CA ILE A 60 -2.45 5.94 4.70
C ILE A 60 -2.12 4.51 5.13
N TYR A 61 -1.51 4.32 6.30
CA TYR A 61 -1.20 2.98 6.81
C TYR A 61 -2.47 2.14 6.95
N GLN A 62 -3.55 2.70 7.51
CA GLN A 62 -4.81 1.99 7.67
C GLN A 62 -5.39 1.58 6.31
N THR A 63 -5.49 2.52 5.37
CA THR A 63 -6.03 2.26 4.02
C THR A 63 -5.22 1.20 3.28
N TYR A 64 -3.89 1.29 3.37
CA TYR A 64 -2.98 0.36 2.73
C TYR A 64 -3.08 -1.05 3.33
N TYR A 65 -3.17 -1.15 4.66
CA TYR A 65 -3.36 -2.42 5.35
C TYR A 65 -4.67 -3.10 4.96
N GLU A 66 -5.78 -2.36 4.93
CA GLU A 66 -7.09 -2.87 4.51
C GLU A 66 -7.08 -3.40 3.07
N ASP A 67 -6.37 -2.73 2.17
CA ASP A 67 -6.16 -3.22 0.81
C ASP A 67 -5.25 -4.46 0.78
N GLY A 68 -4.19 -4.48 1.59
CA GLY A 68 -3.30 -5.62 1.76
C GLY A 68 -4.01 -6.89 2.22
N LEU A 69 -5.07 -6.79 3.04
CA LEU A 69 -5.86 -7.97 3.44
C LEU A 69 -6.63 -8.62 2.26
N LYS A 70 -6.92 -7.87 1.20
CA LYS A 70 -7.69 -8.34 0.04
C LYS A 70 -6.86 -9.24 -0.88
N VAL A 71 -5.53 -9.25 -0.75
CA VAL A 71 -4.63 -10.09 -1.57
C VAL A 71 -4.96 -11.58 -1.46
N LEU A 72 -5.56 -12.00 -0.34
CA LEU A 72 -6.00 -13.37 -0.08
C LEU A 72 -7.23 -13.80 -0.88
N MET A 73 -7.96 -12.84 -1.47
CA MET A 73 -9.12 -13.10 -2.34
C MET A 73 -8.73 -13.16 -3.81
N ILE A 74 -7.48 -12.83 -4.15
CA ILE A 74 -6.97 -12.74 -5.51
C ILE A 74 -6.17 -14.02 -5.82
N PRO A 75 -6.28 -14.59 -7.04
CA PRO A 75 -5.48 -15.74 -7.44
C PRO A 75 -3.97 -15.49 -7.31
N ILE A 76 -3.23 -16.52 -6.90
CA ILE A 76 -1.77 -16.49 -6.89
C ILE A 76 -1.27 -16.76 -8.31
N THR A 77 -0.44 -15.88 -8.83
CA THR A 77 0.25 -16.05 -10.12
C THR A 77 1.75 -15.83 -9.98
N TYR A 78 2.51 -16.27 -10.98
CA TYR A 78 3.97 -16.23 -10.92
C TYR A 78 4.51 -14.80 -10.81
N GLU A 79 3.97 -13.86 -11.59
CA GLU A 79 4.40 -12.44 -11.57
C GLU A 79 3.51 -11.56 -10.69
N GLY A 80 2.39 -12.08 -10.17
CA GLY A 80 1.41 -11.32 -9.41
C GLY A 80 0.58 -10.37 -10.27
N GLU A 81 0.45 -10.64 -11.58
CA GLU A 81 -0.32 -9.85 -12.54
C GLU A 81 -1.77 -9.58 -12.11
N GLU A 82 -2.41 -10.53 -11.43
CA GLU A 82 -3.77 -10.42 -10.88
C GLU A 82 -3.86 -9.41 -9.71
N LEU A 83 -2.73 -9.05 -9.09
CA LEU A 83 -2.67 -8.05 -8.02
C LEU A 83 -2.60 -6.62 -8.58
N TYR A 84 -2.30 -6.44 -9.87
CA TYR A 84 -2.15 -5.12 -10.46
C TYR A 84 -3.39 -4.23 -10.34
N PRO A 85 -4.63 -4.72 -10.56
CA PRO A 85 -5.83 -3.92 -10.33
C PRO A 85 -5.97 -3.44 -8.88
N LEU A 86 -5.68 -4.30 -7.90
CA LEU A 86 -5.72 -3.94 -6.48
C LEU A 86 -4.63 -2.92 -6.13
N ALA A 87 -3.41 -3.10 -6.64
CA ALA A 87 -2.31 -2.16 -6.45
C ALA A 87 -2.63 -0.77 -7.02
N LYS A 88 -3.24 -0.73 -8.21
CA LYS A 88 -3.70 0.50 -8.84
C LYS A 88 -4.80 1.18 -8.03
N ASP A 89 -5.80 0.42 -7.57
CA ASP A 89 -6.87 0.95 -6.71
C ASP A 89 -6.32 1.53 -5.40
N SER A 90 -5.38 0.83 -4.77
CA SER A 90 -4.70 1.30 -3.57
C SER A 90 -3.94 2.61 -3.82
N PHE A 91 -3.14 2.67 -4.89
CA PHE A 91 -2.47 3.91 -5.30
C PHE A 91 -3.45 5.09 -5.46
N MET A 92 -4.59 4.86 -6.14
CA MET A 92 -5.60 5.91 -6.34
C MET A 92 -6.19 6.40 -5.01
N LYS A 93 -6.41 5.52 -4.04
CA LYS A 93 -6.86 5.91 -2.70
C LYS A 93 -5.81 6.73 -1.97
N LEU A 94 -4.54 6.29 -1.95
CA LEU A 94 -3.45 7.02 -1.31
C LEU A 94 -3.29 8.42 -1.91
N LYS A 95 -3.34 8.52 -3.24
CA LYS A 95 -3.30 9.80 -3.95
C LYS A 95 -4.47 10.69 -3.57
N ALA A 96 -5.69 10.15 -3.48
CA ALA A 96 -6.88 10.92 -3.08
C ALA A 96 -6.79 11.42 -1.63
N LEU A 97 -6.24 10.61 -0.71
CA LEU A 97 -5.98 11.03 0.68
C LEU A 97 -5.02 12.22 0.72
N TYR A 98 -3.92 12.13 -0.03
CA TYR A 98 -2.95 13.22 -0.11
C TYR A 98 -3.54 14.49 -0.72
N GLU A 99 -4.29 14.39 -1.83
CA GLU A 99 -4.97 15.54 -2.44
C GLU A 99 -6.01 16.17 -1.50
N ARG A 100 -6.71 15.37 -0.69
CA ARG A 100 -7.62 15.85 0.35
C ARG A 100 -6.86 16.60 1.44
N HIS A 101 -5.72 16.09 1.87
CA HIS A 101 -4.87 16.73 2.88
C HIS A 101 -4.41 18.11 2.40
N LEU A 102 -3.87 18.21 1.18
CA LEU A 102 -3.42 19.49 0.60
C LEU A 102 -4.54 20.54 0.56
N LYS A 103 -5.77 20.15 0.22
CA LYS A 103 -6.94 21.04 0.24
C LYS A 103 -7.29 21.51 1.66
N SER A 104 -7.18 20.63 2.66
CA SER A 104 -7.48 20.99 4.05
C SER A 104 -6.47 21.99 4.62
N VAL A 105 -5.18 21.85 4.30
CA VAL A 105 -4.12 22.78 4.71
C VAL A 105 -4.28 24.13 4.01
N SER A 106 -4.63 24.13 2.72
CA SER A 106 -4.83 25.36 1.93
C SER A 106 -6.03 26.19 2.40
N ASN A 107 -7.08 25.57 2.94
CA ASN A 107 -8.26 26.28 3.47
C ASN A 107 -8.06 26.78 4.91
N ALA A 108 -7.00 26.35 5.59
CA ALA A 108 -6.67 26.75 6.96
C ALA A 108 -5.63 27.88 7.02
N SER A 109 -5.11 28.32 5.86
CA SER A 109 -4.12 29.40 5.68
C SER A 109 -4.78 30.66 5.14
#